data_AF-C7JI81-F1
#
_entry.id   AF-C7JI81-F1
#
_cell.length_a   1.000
_cell.length_b   1.000
_cell.length_c   1.000
_cell.angle_alpha   90.00
_cell.angle_beta   90.00
_cell.angle_gamma   90.00
#
_symmetry.space_group_name_H-M   'P 1'
#
loop_
_entity.id
_entity.type
_entity.pdbx_description
1 polymer ?
#
loop_
_entity_poly.entity_id
_entity_poly.type
_entity_poly.pdbx_seq_one_letter_code
_entity_poly.pdbx_strand_id
1 'polypeptide(L)'
;MSMGAALVGGFSRLAGALATKLEAEPGKLSPGWLDRAREKSQRHDAAQAEKNMDHTAHLGSEAVEAMQALRQGPGSSILAAIAEAAASDPGGMSAVLSEMKPGGKYASLHGQFEAEKQNNQAFASSLENAASKLDAYGKGREAAQKLGETMSTSTRVEQRFAQIDAQIGKEAESLPGSNPGTSMMEELGEKTKELVKKAVETLARLFRAAPSSGPTMSPG
;
A
#
# COMPACT_ATOMS: atom_id res chain seq x y z
N MET A 1 62.94 -43.80 44.35
CA MET A 1 62.02 -42.69 44.65
C MET A 1 61.58 -42.06 43.33
N SER A 2 60.30 -41.69 43.26
CA SER A 2 59.58 -41.03 42.16
C SER A 2 59.29 -41.86 40.90
N MET A 3 58.07 -42.39 40.87
CA MET A 3 57.33 -42.70 39.65
C MET A 3 56.85 -41.41 38.99
N GLY A 4 56.81 -41.38 37.66
CA GLY A 4 56.03 -40.38 36.93
C GLY A 4 56.45 -40.20 35.48
N ALA A 5 55.88 -41.00 34.58
CA ALA A 5 55.56 -40.60 33.21
C ALA A 5 54.78 -41.73 32.52
N ALA A 6 53.46 -41.65 32.58
CA ALA A 6 52.58 -42.51 31.78
C ALA A 6 52.26 -41.82 30.44
N LEU A 7 52.44 -42.59 29.35
CA LEU A 7 51.65 -42.62 28.10
C LEU A 7 51.57 -41.29 27.30
N VAL A 8 52.31 -41.14 26.20
CA VAL A 8 52.03 -41.71 24.85
C VAL A 8 50.57 -41.57 24.42
N GLY A 9 50.32 -40.76 23.39
CA GLY A 9 49.21 -41.02 22.46
C GLY A 9 48.51 -39.81 21.86
N GLY A 10 49.09 -39.26 20.78
CA GLY A 10 48.29 -38.96 19.59
C GLY A 10 47.94 -37.50 19.29
N PHE A 11 48.87 -36.71 18.74
CA PHE A 11 48.55 -35.52 17.90
C PHE A 11 49.67 -35.15 16.91
N SER A 12 50.27 -36.12 16.19
CA SER A 12 51.36 -35.82 15.23
C SER A 12 51.07 -36.25 13.79
N ARG A 13 49.90 -35.88 13.26
CA ARG A 13 49.65 -35.92 11.81
C ARG A 13 48.73 -34.78 11.39
N LEU A 14 49.23 -33.54 11.32
CA LEU A 14 48.69 -32.46 10.48
C LEU A 14 49.61 -31.22 10.47
N ALA A 15 50.94 -31.40 10.41
CA ALA A 15 51.88 -30.27 10.28
C ALA A 15 52.81 -30.39 9.04
N GLY A 16 52.48 -31.29 8.11
CA GLY A 16 53.30 -31.58 6.92
C GLY A 16 52.60 -31.33 5.58
N ALA A 17 51.59 -30.46 5.52
CA ALA A 17 50.83 -30.17 4.30
C ALA A 17 50.61 -28.67 4.02
N LEU A 18 51.42 -27.79 4.62
CA LEU A 18 51.33 -26.33 4.44
C LEU A 18 52.58 -25.67 3.84
N ALA A 19 53.50 -26.43 3.24
CA ALA A 19 54.76 -25.86 2.74
C ALA A 19 54.96 -25.90 1.21
N THR A 20 54.03 -26.43 0.41
CA THR A 20 54.23 -26.56 -1.06
C THR A 20 53.02 -26.13 -1.89
N LYS A 21 52.35 -25.04 -1.49
CA LYS A 21 51.35 -24.40 -2.37
C LYS A 21 51.36 -22.87 -2.33
N LEU A 22 52.54 -22.28 -2.13
CA LEU A 22 52.79 -20.83 -2.21
C LEU A 22 53.50 -20.40 -3.50
N GLU A 23 53.28 -21.14 -4.60
CA GLU A 23 53.59 -20.68 -5.95
C GLU A 23 52.31 -20.77 -6.79
N ALA A 24 51.27 -20.07 -6.36
CA ALA A 24 50.21 -19.64 -7.25
C ALA A 24 50.41 -18.14 -7.38
N GLU A 25 50.73 -17.69 -8.60
CA GLU A 25 50.69 -16.29 -8.98
C GLU A 25 49.45 -15.61 -8.35
N PRO A 26 49.52 -14.33 -7.95
CA PRO A 26 48.33 -13.59 -7.57
C PRO A 26 47.44 -13.52 -8.81
N GLY A 27 46.57 -14.51 -8.97
CA GLY A 27 45.58 -14.61 -10.01
C GLY A 27 44.76 -13.35 -9.92
N LYS A 28 44.99 -12.46 -10.88
CA LYS A 28 44.33 -11.17 -10.99
C LYS A 28 42.84 -11.42 -10.79
N LEU A 29 42.27 -10.96 -9.67
CA LEU A 29 40.83 -10.96 -9.43
C LEU A 29 40.22 -10.25 -10.65
N SER A 30 39.72 -11.02 -11.60
CA SER A 30 39.27 -10.44 -12.86
C SER A 30 38.06 -9.55 -12.57
N PRO A 31 37.97 -8.35 -13.14
CA PRO A 31 36.86 -7.43 -12.89
C PRO A 31 35.46 -8.08 -13.00
N GLY A 32 35.32 -9.11 -13.84
CA GLY A 32 34.05 -9.76 -14.14
C GLY A 32 33.41 -10.61 -13.03
N TRP A 33 34.06 -10.98 -11.92
CA TRP A 33 33.35 -11.66 -10.82
C TRP A 33 32.61 -10.65 -9.91
N LEU A 34 33.21 -9.47 -9.67
CA LEU A 34 32.57 -8.38 -8.94
C LEU A 34 31.36 -7.85 -9.73
N ASP A 35 31.52 -7.70 -11.04
CA ASP A 35 30.42 -7.24 -11.90
C ASP A 35 29.28 -8.26 -11.94
N ARG A 36 29.56 -9.57 -12.02
CA ARG A 36 28.53 -10.62 -11.91
C ARG A 36 27.87 -10.67 -10.54
N ALA A 37 28.61 -10.43 -9.46
CA ALA A 37 28.05 -10.37 -8.11
C ALA A 37 27.10 -9.17 -7.97
N ARG A 38 27.48 -8.00 -8.49
CA ARG A 38 26.63 -6.80 -8.55
C ARG A 38 25.38 -7.03 -9.38
N GLU A 39 25.52 -7.59 -10.57
CA GLU A 39 24.39 -7.91 -11.46
C GLU A 39 23.42 -8.90 -10.80
N LYS A 40 23.94 -9.94 -10.15
CA LYS A 40 23.10 -10.91 -9.43
C LYS A 40 22.39 -10.29 -8.22
N SER A 41 23.06 -9.42 -7.47
CA SER A 41 22.45 -8.65 -6.38
C SER A 41 21.32 -7.77 -6.91
N GLN A 42 21.59 -6.98 -7.96
CA GLN A 42 20.59 -6.10 -8.58
C GLN A 42 19.36 -6.87 -9.06
N ARG A 43 19.53 -8.05 -9.67
CA ARG A 43 18.41 -8.91 -10.07
C ARG A 43 17.60 -9.42 -8.87
N HIS A 44 18.28 -9.80 -7.79
CA HIS A 44 17.62 -10.24 -6.56
C HIS A 44 16.82 -9.09 -5.93
N ASP A 45 17.43 -7.91 -5.83
CA ASP A 45 16.80 -6.71 -5.26
C ASP A 45 15.59 -6.27 -6.10
N ALA A 46 15.71 -6.31 -7.43
CA ALA A 46 14.60 -6.03 -8.33
C ALA A 46 13.47 -7.06 -8.22
N ALA A 47 13.78 -8.34 -8.07
CA ALA A 47 12.77 -9.38 -7.89
C ALA A 47 12.04 -9.23 -6.54
N GLN A 48 12.77 -8.86 -5.48
CA GLN A 48 12.15 -8.59 -4.18
C GLN A 48 11.30 -7.32 -4.22
N ALA A 49 11.77 -6.28 -4.92
CA ALA A 49 10.99 -5.06 -5.16
C ALA A 49 9.67 -5.37 -5.87
N GLU A 50 9.71 -6.22 -6.89
CA GLU A 50 8.52 -6.67 -7.62
C GLU A 50 7.52 -7.38 -6.71
N LYS A 51 7.98 -8.35 -5.91
CA LYS A 51 7.13 -9.07 -4.94
C LYS A 51 6.50 -8.12 -3.92
N ASN A 52 7.26 -7.15 -3.42
CA ASN A 52 6.75 -6.17 -2.47
C ASN A 52 5.68 -5.27 -3.11
N MET A 53 5.86 -4.90 -4.39
CA MET A 53 4.86 -4.16 -5.15
C MET A 53 3.60 -4.99 -5.42
N ASP A 54 3.73 -6.28 -5.75
CA ASP A 54 2.59 -7.20 -5.90
C ASP A 54 1.81 -7.35 -4.60
N HIS A 55 2.51 -7.53 -3.48
CA HIS A 55 1.89 -7.62 -2.17
C HIS A 55 1.12 -6.34 -1.83
N THR A 56 1.71 -5.17 -2.11
CA THR A 56 1.06 -3.87 -1.89
C THR A 56 -0.16 -3.69 -2.79
N ALA A 57 -0.09 -4.14 -4.04
CA ALA A 57 -1.24 -4.10 -4.95
C ALA A 57 -2.38 -4.98 -4.42
N HIS A 58 -2.06 -6.16 -3.89
CA HIS A 58 -3.03 -7.04 -3.26
C HIS A 58 -3.69 -6.39 -2.03
N LEU A 59 -2.92 -5.75 -1.15
CA LEU A 59 -3.47 -4.98 -0.02
C LEU A 59 -4.45 -3.89 -0.49
N GLY A 60 -4.16 -3.24 -1.61
CA GLY A 60 -5.04 -2.24 -2.19
C GLY A 60 -6.38 -2.83 -2.67
N SER A 61 -6.34 -3.99 -3.32
CA SER A 61 -7.56 -4.72 -3.67
C SER A 61 -8.35 -5.13 -2.44
N GLU A 62 -7.70 -5.67 -1.41
CA GLU A 62 -8.36 -6.03 -0.15
C GLU A 62 -9.00 -4.82 0.54
N ALA A 63 -8.37 -3.65 0.50
CA ALA A 63 -8.92 -2.42 1.05
C ALA A 63 -10.18 -1.97 0.30
N VAL A 64 -10.15 -2.00 -1.04
CA VAL A 64 -11.32 -1.70 -1.87
C VAL A 64 -12.45 -2.69 -1.61
N GLU A 65 -12.16 -3.98 -1.55
CA GLU A 65 -13.14 -5.03 -1.25
C GLU A 65 -13.75 -4.84 0.14
N ALA A 66 -12.94 -4.53 1.16
CA ALA A 66 -13.43 -4.29 2.52
C ALA A 66 -14.34 -3.06 2.60
N MET A 67 -14.00 -1.97 1.91
CA MET A 67 -14.86 -0.77 1.81
C MET A 67 -16.17 -1.04 1.07
N GLN A 68 -16.14 -1.83 0.00
CA GLN A 68 -17.35 -2.23 -0.72
C GLN A 68 -18.23 -3.16 0.12
N ALA A 69 -17.61 -4.10 0.85
CA ALA A 69 -18.32 -4.99 1.77
C ALA A 69 -18.97 -4.20 2.91
N LEU A 70 -18.31 -3.17 3.44
CA LEU A 70 -18.87 -2.27 4.45
C LEU A 70 -20.15 -1.58 3.93
N ARG A 71 -20.16 -1.11 2.68
CA ARG A 71 -21.34 -0.46 2.07
C ARG A 71 -22.52 -1.40 1.89
N GLN A 72 -22.26 -2.68 1.65
CA GLN A 72 -23.28 -3.68 1.34
C GLN A 72 -23.67 -4.52 2.56
N GLY A 73 -22.92 -4.39 3.65
CA GLY A 73 -23.00 -5.24 4.82
C GLY A 73 -23.96 -4.72 5.91
N PRO A 74 -23.78 -5.24 7.14
CA PRO A 74 -24.47 -4.74 8.33
C PRO A 74 -24.21 -3.24 8.52
N GLY A 75 -25.24 -2.45 8.85
CA GLY A 75 -25.11 -0.99 8.97
C GLY A 75 -25.12 -0.24 7.63
N SER A 76 -25.37 -0.91 6.50
CA SER A 76 -25.49 -0.27 5.18
C SER A 76 -26.59 0.81 5.10
N SER A 77 -27.63 0.73 5.92
CA SER A 77 -28.72 1.71 5.95
C SER A 77 -28.25 3.11 6.37
N ILE A 78 -27.39 3.22 7.40
CA ILE A 78 -26.85 4.52 7.82
C ILE A 78 -25.85 5.06 6.79
N LEU A 79 -25.05 4.19 6.18
CA LEU A 79 -24.15 4.60 5.09
C LEU A 79 -24.92 5.08 3.86
N ALA A 80 -26.04 4.43 3.52
CA ALA A 80 -26.94 4.85 2.46
C ALA A 80 -27.59 6.20 2.78
N ALA A 81 -28.02 6.43 4.03
CA ALA A 81 -28.58 7.72 4.45
C ALA A 81 -27.56 8.87 4.33
N ILE A 82 -26.30 8.61 4.68
CA ILE A 82 -25.20 9.58 4.51
C ILE A 82 -24.95 9.84 3.02
N ALA A 83 -24.94 8.78 2.18
CA ALA A 83 -24.78 8.92 0.73
C ALA A 83 -25.94 9.70 0.08
N GLU A 84 -27.17 9.48 0.53
CA GLU A 84 -28.36 10.20 0.04
C GLU A 84 -28.29 11.69 0.42
N ALA A 85 -27.89 12.00 1.67
CA ALA A 85 -27.65 13.36 2.10
C ALA A 85 -26.58 14.04 1.23
N ALA A 86 -25.53 13.30 0.87
CA ALA A 86 -24.46 13.79 0.01
C ALA A 86 -24.94 14.05 -1.43
N ALA A 87 -25.84 13.21 -1.96
CA ALA A 87 -26.43 13.43 -3.28
C ALA A 87 -27.31 14.69 -3.34
N SER A 88 -27.89 15.09 -2.21
CA SER A 88 -28.75 16.27 -2.08
C SER A 88 -28.02 17.55 -1.65
N ASP A 89 -26.75 17.47 -1.24
CA ASP A 89 -25.96 18.63 -0.82
C ASP A 89 -25.04 19.10 -1.96
N PRO A 90 -25.04 20.41 -2.33
CA PRO A 90 -24.15 20.93 -3.38
C PRO A 90 -22.66 20.73 -3.10
N GLY A 91 -22.26 20.60 -1.82
CA GLY A 91 -20.88 20.29 -1.43
C GLY A 91 -20.58 18.79 -1.35
N GLY A 92 -21.55 17.94 -1.69
CA GLY A 92 -21.39 16.49 -1.77
C GLY A 92 -21.04 15.83 -0.44
N MET A 93 -20.36 14.69 -0.53
CA MET A 93 -19.98 13.90 0.65
C MET A 93 -19.09 14.68 1.61
N SER A 94 -18.14 15.46 1.09
CA SER A 94 -17.22 16.24 1.93
C SER A 94 -17.97 17.23 2.81
N ALA A 95 -18.96 17.95 2.27
CA ALA A 95 -19.79 18.86 3.05
C ALA A 95 -20.61 18.12 4.11
N VAL A 96 -21.27 17.01 3.74
CA VAL A 96 -22.06 16.21 4.68
C VAL A 96 -21.21 15.72 5.84
N LEU A 97 -20.07 15.10 5.56
CA LEU A 97 -19.16 14.61 6.59
C LEU A 97 -18.69 15.77 7.48
N SER A 98 -18.27 16.91 6.91
CA SER A 98 -17.81 18.07 7.69
C SER A 98 -18.88 18.64 8.64
N GLU A 99 -20.15 18.51 8.26
CA GLU A 99 -21.32 18.99 8.99
C GLU A 99 -21.96 17.91 9.88
N MET A 100 -21.42 16.69 9.88
CA MET A 100 -21.73 15.65 10.87
C MET A 100 -21.08 15.94 12.24
N LYS A 101 -20.19 16.92 12.34
CA LYS A 101 -19.63 17.40 13.62
C LYS A 101 -20.74 17.93 14.57
N PRO A 102 -20.48 18.00 15.89
CA PRO A 102 -21.44 18.57 16.84
C PRO A 102 -21.91 19.98 16.44
N GLY A 103 -23.23 20.18 16.40
CA GLY A 103 -23.85 21.46 16.02
C GLY A 103 -23.94 21.74 14.52
N GLY A 104 -23.44 20.85 13.66
CA GLY A 104 -23.57 20.97 12.21
C GLY A 104 -24.94 20.51 11.68
N LYS A 105 -25.20 20.84 10.41
CA LYS A 105 -26.46 20.52 9.70
C LYS A 105 -26.79 19.02 9.73
N TYR A 106 -25.77 18.16 9.69
CA TYR A 106 -25.89 16.71 9.62
C TYR A 106 -25.51 16.00 10.93
N ALA A 107 -25.47 16.71 12.06
CA ALA A 107 -25.11 16.15 13.37
C ALA A 107 -26.01 14.95 13.79
N SER A 108 -27.26 14.90 13.32
CA SER A 108 -28.15 13.77 13.57
C SER A 108 -27.70 12.48 12.87
N LEU A 109 -27.14 12.58 11.66
CA LEU A 109 -26.55 11.44 10.95
C LEU A 109 -25.34 10.89 11.69
N HIS A 110 -24.54 11.77 12.29
CA HIS A 110 -23.44 11.34 13.16
C HIS A 110 -23.93 10.59 14.39
N GLY A 111 -24.98 11.09 15.06
CA GLY A 111 -25.59 10.38 16.18
C GLY A 111 -26.09 8.98 15.80
N GLN A 112 -26.69 8.84 14.62
CA GLN A 112 -27.13 7.54 14.09
C GLN A 112 -25.96 6.63 13.72
N PHE A 113 -24.90 7.17 13.12
CA PHE A 113 -23.68 6.42 12.80
C PHE A 113 -23.00 5.88 14.06
N GLU A 114 -22.85 6.73 15.08
CA GLU A 114 -22.28 6.30 16.36
C GLU A 114 -23.17 5.28 17.08
N ALA A 115 -24.49 5.46 17.04
CA ALA A 115 -25.42 4.48 17.59
C ALA A 115 -25.35 3.14 16.85
N GLU A 116 -25.24 3.14 15.52
CA GLU A 116 -25.06 1.92 14.73
C GLU A 116 -23.74 1.25 15.09
N LYS A 117 -22.64 2.01 15.18
CA LYS A 117 -21.32 1.49 15.59
C LYS A 117 -21.36 0.86 16.99
N GLN A 118 -22.10 1.44 17.93
CA GLN A 118 -22.19 0.93 19.30
C GLN A 118 -23.11 -0.30 19.43
N ASN A 119 -24.19 -0.34 18.67
CA ASN A 119 -25.23 -1.37 18.82
C ASN A 119 -25.10 -2.53 17.83
N ASN A 120 -24.36 -2.35 16.73
CA ASN A 120 -24.16 -3.36 15.70
C ASN A 120 -22.68 -3.76 15.62
N GLN A 121 -22.31 -4.81 16.36
CA GLN A 121 -20.94 -5.32 16.39
C GLN A 121 -20.42 -5.71 15.00
N ALA A 122 -21.27 -6.26 14.14
CA ALA A 122 -20.86 -6.65 12.80
C ALA A 122 -20.52 -5.45 11.91
N PHE A 123 -21.27 -4.34 12.06
CA PHE A 123 -20.94 -3.07 11.42
C PHE A 123 -19.62 -2.49 11.95
N ALA A 124 -19.45 -2.43 13.27
CA ALA A 124 -18.21 -1.94 13.88
C ALA A 124 -16.98 -2.72 13.41
N SER A 125 -17.05 -4.06 13.40
CA SER A 125 -15.96 -4.90 12.90
C SER A 125 -15.71 -4.72 11.40
N SER A 126 -16.75 -4.49 10.59
CA SER A 126 -16.58 -4.21 9.16
C SER A 126 -15.91 -2.86 8.92
N LEU A 127 -16.27 -1.84 9.72
CA LEU A 127 -15.67 -0.51 9.69
C LEU A 127 -14.19 -0.57 10.05
N GLU A 128 -13.84 -1.24 11.15
CA GLU A 128 -12.46 -1.44 11.59
C GLU A 128 -11.65 -2.25 10.57
N ASN A 129 -12.23 -3.30 9.99
CA ASN A 129 -11.56 -4.09 8.95
C ASN A 129 -11.24 -3.24 7.71
N ALA A 130 -12.19 -2.42 7.24
CA ALA A 130 -11.95 -1.52 6.12
C ALA A 130 -10.85 -0.49 6.43
N ALA A 131 -10.87 0.14 7.61
CA ALA A 131 -9.83 1.08 8.05
C ALA A 131 -8.46 0.40 8.15
N SER A 132 -8.39 -0.80 8.73
CA SER A 132 -7.14 -1.56 8.89
C SER A 132 -6.53 -1.97 7.55
N LYS A 133 -7.34 -2.43 6.59
CA LYS A 133 -6.87 -2.76 5.25
C LYS A 133 -6.39 -1.52 4.48
N LEU A 134 -7.09 -0.40 4.65
CA LEU A 134 -6.72 0.88 4.05
C LEU A 134 -5.37 1.40 4.60
N ASP A 135 -5.16 1.33 5.91
CA ASP A 135 -3.88 1.67 6.56
C ASP A 135 -2.74 0.74 6.10
N ALA A 136 -2.99 -0.57 6.02
CA ALA A 136 -2.01 -1.54 5.52
C ALA A 136 -1.60 -1.24 4.08
N TYR A 137 -2.56 -0.92 3.21
CA TYR A 137 -2.28 -0.44 1.87
C TYR A 137 -1.44 0.83 1.88
N GLY A 138 -1.79 1.85 2.67
CA GLY A 138 -1.06 3.11 2.74
C GLY A 138 0.40 2.92 3.13
N LYS A 139 0.67 2.10 4.15
CA LYS A 139 2.04 1.74 4.55
C LYS A 139 2.80 1.04 3.44
N GLY A 140 2.18 0.08 2.76
CA GLY A 140 2.78 -0.61 1.60
C GLY A 140 3.06 0.36 0.44
N ARG A 141 2.13 1.27 0.16
CA ARG A 141 2.21 2.26 -0.92
C ARG A 141 3.34 3.26 -0.71
N GLU A 142 3.54 3.73 0.52
CA GLU A 142 4.66 4.59 0.90
C GLU A 142 6.00 3.87 0.79
N ALA A 143 6.07 2.61 1.24
CA ALA A 143 7.27 1.79 1.10
C ALA A 143 7.62 1.56 -0.38
N ALA A 144 6.62 1.26 -1.23
CA ALA A 144 6.81 1.12 -2.67
C ALA A 144 7.28 2.42 -3.32
N GLN A 145 6.73 3.57 -2.91
CA GLN A 145 7.17 4.87 -3.41
C GLN A 145 8.64 5.14 -3.06
N LYS A 146 9.03 4.93 -1.80
CA LYS A 146 10.41 5.12 -1.33
C LYS A 146 11.39 4.18 -2.05
N LEU A 147 10.98 2.96 -2.33
CA LEU A 147 11.77 2.02 -3.11
C LEU A 147 11.92 2.49 -4.57
N GLY A 148 10.84 3.00 -5.17
CA GLY A 148 10.87 3.62 -6.49
C GLY A 148 11.83 4.81 -6.57
N GLU A 149 11.83 5.67 -5.55
CA GLU A 149 12.79 6.79 -5.44
C GLU A 149 14.23 6.28 -5.37
N THR A 150 14.49 5.29 -4.52
CA THR A 150 15.83 4.69 -4.35
C THR A 150 16.35 4.02 -5.63
N MET A 151 15.45 3.38 -6.39
CA MET A 151 15.80 2.68 -7.63
C MET A 151 15.66 3.56 -8.89
N SER A 152 15.30 4.84 -8.76
CA SER A 152 14.99 5.73 -9.89
C SER A 152 13.88 5.19 -10.82
N THR A 153 12.87 4.53 -10.24
CA THR A 153 11.71 3.93 -10.93
C THR A 153 10.37 4.51 -10.46
N SER A 154 10.36 5.68 -9.82
CA SER A 154 9.14 6.32 -9.27
C SER A 154 7.99 6.40 -10.27
N THR A 155 8.24 6.75 -11.54
CA THR A 155 7.18 6.80 -12.57
C THR A 155 6.52 5.43 -12.80
N ARG A 156 7.30 4.35 -12.80
CA ARG A 156 6.77 2.98 -12.95
C ARG A 156 5.91 2.59 -11.73
N VAL A 157 6.34 2.99 -10.54
CA VAL A 157 5.57 2.77 -9.30
C VAL A 157 4.26 3.54 -9.36
N GLU A 158 4.28 4.82 -9.73
CA GLU A 158 3.06 5.64 -9.88
C GLU A 158 2.09 5.02 -10.90
N GLN A 159 2.58 4.59 -12.06
CA GLN A 159 1.74 3.96 -13.09
C GLN A 159 1.12 2.64 -12.61
N ARG A 160 1.87 1.83 -11.85
CA ARG A 160 1.37 0.55 -11.32
C ARG A 160 0.20 0.77 -10.36
N PHE A 161 0.32 1.76 -9.47
CA PHE A 161 -0.68 1.98 -8.43
C PHE A 161 -1.79 2.94 -8.84
N ALA A 162 -1.67 3.71 -9.92
CA ALA A 162 -2.64 4.75 -10.31
C ALA A 162 -4.11 4.28 -10.30
N GLN A 163 -4.40 3.08 -10.80
CA GLN A 163 -5.78 2.58 -10.81
C GLN A 163 -6.27 2.20 -9.40
N ILE A 164 -5.43 1.55 -8.60
CA ILE A 164 -5.74 1.16 -7.22
C ILE A 164 -5.89 2.42 -6.35
N ASP A 165 -4.93 3.34 -6.45
CA ASP A 165 -4.92 4.65 -5.81
C ASP A 165 -6.26 5.37 -6.09
N ALA A 166 -6.69 5.43 -7.36
CA ALA A 166 -7.94 6.09 -7.71
C ALA A 166 -9.21 5.38 -7.21
N GLN A 167 -9.24 4.04 -7.22
CA GLN A 167 -10.35 3.28 -6.64
C GLN A 167 -10.44 3.51 -5.14
N ILE A 168 -9.31 3.51 -4.44
CA ILE A 168 -9.24 3.82 -3.02
C ILE A 168 -9.73 5.23 -2.76
N GLY A 169 -9.27 6.23 -3.50
CA GLY A 169 -9.74 7.61 -3.35
C GLY A 169 -11.27 7.71 -3.49
N LYS A 170 -11.83 7.08 -4.53
CA LYS A 170 -13.28 7.06 -4.75
C LYS A 170 -14.04 6.41 -3.60
N GLU A 171 -13.64 5.22 -3.15
CA GLU A 171 -14.36 4.51 -2.09
C GLU A 171 -14.16 5.20 -0.73
N ALA A 172 -12.93 5.56 -0.38
CA ALA A 172 -12.58 6.13 0.93
C ALA A 172 -13.13 7.53 1.16
N GLU A 173 -13.18 8.40 0.14
CA GLU A 173 -13.82 9.73 0.24
C GLU A 173 -15.32 9.64 0.46
N SER A 174 -15.92 8.52 0.05
CA SER A 174 -17.37 8.30 0.05
C SER A 174 -17.88 7.54 1.28
N LEU A 175 -16.98 7.27 2.23
CA LEU A 175 -17.25 6.55 3.47
C LEU A 175 -16.84 7.40 4.68
N PRO A 176 -17.65 7.42 5.76
CA PRO A 176 -17.25 8.06 7.01
C PRO A 176 -16.00 7.41 7.60
N GLY A 177 -15.08 8.22 8.10
CA GLY A 177 -13.90 7.78 8.84
C GLY A 177 -14.20 7.50 10.32
N SER A 178 -13.17 7.15 11.08
CA SER A 178 -13.29 6.86 12.51
C SER A 178 -13.58 8.10 13.36
N ASN A 179 -13.18 9.28 12.87
CA ASN A 179 -13.38 10.55 13.54
C ASN A 179 -14.62 11.29 13.01
N PRO A 180 -15.32 12.05 13.88
CA PRO A 180 -16.39 12.93 13.43
C PRO A 180 -15.86 13.95 12.43
N GLY A 181 -16.58 14.18 11.33
CA GLY A 181 -16.16 15.18 10.35
C GLY A 181 -15.32 14.65 9.19
N THR A 182 -14.82 13.42 9.27
CA THR A 182 -13.80 12.91 8.34
C THR A 182 -14.30 11.77 7.49
N SER A 183 -13.62 11.55 6.35
CA SER A 183 -13.80 10.36 5.53
C SER A 183 -12.75 9.30 5.86
N MET A 184 -12.92 8.07 5.35
CA MET A 184 -11.88 7.04 5.47
C MET A 184 -10.56 7.42 4.81
N MET A 185 -10.57 8.40 3.90
CA MET A 185 -9.34 8.96 3.34
C MET A 185 -8.40 9.51 4.42
N GLU A 186 -8.94 9.94 5.56
CA GLU A 186 -8.13 10.45 6.67
C GLU A 186 -7.37 9.37 7.44
N GLU A 187 -7.72 8.09 7.22
CA GLU A 187 -7.01 6.94 7.80
C GLU A 187 -5.68 6.65 7.06
N LEU A 188 -5.49 7.23 5.87
CA LEU A 188 -4.23 7.15 5.14
C LEU A 188 -3.17 8.09 5.74
N GLY A 189 -1.89 7.80 5.51
CA GLY A 189 -0.81 8.77 5.75
C GLY A 189 -0.87 9.93 4.74
N GLU A 190 -0.42 11.12 5.13
CA GLU A 190 -0.47 12.34 4.27
C GLU A 190 0.16 12.12 2.89
N LYS A 191 1.33 11.46 2.82
CA LYS A 191 1.99 11.15 1.54
C LYS A 191 1.12 10.24 0.67
N THR A 192 0.47 9.25 1.26
CA THR A 192 -0.45 8.36 0.52
C THR A 192 -1.69 9.12 0.05
N LYS A 193 -2.29 9.98 0.89
CA LYS A 193 -3.44 10.81 0.50
C LYS A 193 -3.12 11.66 -0.72
N GLU A 194 -1.94 12.29 -0.76
CA GLU A 194 -1.49 13.08 -1.91
C GLU A 194 -1.35 12.24 -3.18
N LEU A 195 -0.75 11.05 -3.08
CA LEU A 195 -0.59 10.13 -4.20
C LEU A 195 -1.94 9.67 -4.76
N VAL A 196 -2.88 9.34 -3.87
CA VAL A 196 -4.25 8.96 -4.22
C VAL A 196 -4.98 10.12 -4.91
N LYS A 197 -4.95 11.33 -4.33
CA LYS A 197 -5.56 12.54 -4.95
C LYS A 197 -4.99 12.80 -6.33
N LYS A 198 -3.67 12.73 -6.49
CA LYS A 198 -2.99 12.88 -7.79
C LYS A 198 -3.47 11.84 -8.81
N ALA A 199 -3.63 10.58 -8.39
CA ALA A 199 -4.12 9.52 -9.26
C ALA A 199 -5.57 9.77 -9.70
N VAL A 200 -6.46 10.14 -8.77
CA VAL A 200 -7.87 10.49 -9.07
C VAL A 200 -7.94 11.64 -10.08
N GLU A 201 -7.20 12.72 -9.84
CA GLU A 201 -7.16 13.87 -10.77
C GLU A 201 -6.63 13.48 -12.15
N THR A 202 -5.58 12.65 -12.20
CA THR A 202 -4.98 12.21 -13.46
C THR A 202 -5.97 11.41 -14.28
N LEU A 203 -6.66 10.44 -13.67
CA LEU A 203 -7.68 9.65 -14.36
C LEU A 203 -8.87 10.52 -14.77
N ALA A 204 -9.34 11.43 -13.92
CA ALA A 204 -10.43 12.35 -14.25
C ALA A 204 -10.10 13.22 -15.48
N ARG A 205 -8.86 13.70 -15.59
CA ARG A 205 -8.38 14.45 -16.78
C ARG A 205 -8.36 13.57 -18.03
N LEU A 206 -7.91 12.32 -17.93
CA LEU A 206 -7.90 11.38 -19.06
C LEU A 206 -9.31 11.09 -19.58
N PHE A 207 -10.28 10.86 -18.69
CA PHE A 207 -11.68 10.63 -19.09
C PHE A 207 -12.35 11.88 -19.66
N ARG A 208 -12.01 13.08 -19.17
CA ARG A 208 -12.52 14.35 -19.71
C ARG A 208 -11.91 14.69 -21.08
N ALA A 209 -10.66 14.29 -21.32
CA ALA A 209 -9.96 14.57 -22.57
C ALA A 209 -10.35 13.64 -23.73
N ALA A 210 -11.09 12.55 -23.48
CA ALA A 210 -11.66 11.71 -24.53
C ALA A 210 -12.81 12.47 -25.23
N PRO A 211 -12.67 12.87 -26.50
CA PRO A 211 -13.76 13.50 -27.23
C PRO A 211 -14.87 12.46 -27.43
N SER A 212 -16.12 12.83 -27.18
CA SER A 212 -17.24 12.07 -27.72
C SER A 212 -17.11 12.08 -29.25
N SER A 213 -16.88 10.91 -29.84
CA SER A 213 -16.85 10.73 -31.28
C SER A 213 -18.21 11.13 -31.86
N GLY A 214 -18.29 12.35 -32.38
CA GLY A 214 -19.38 12.79 -33.24
C GLY A 214 -18.90 12.85 -34.68
N PRO A 215 -19.42 11.99 -35.56
CA PRO A 215 -19.58 12.33 -36.96
C PRO A 215 -21.09 12.45 -37.24
N THR A 216 -21.61 13.67 -37.19
CA THR A 216 -22.81 14.00 -37.98
C THR A 216 -22.32 14.23 -39.40
N MET A 217 -22.45 13.19 -40.23
CA MET A 217 -22.39 13.32 -41.67
C MET A 217 -23.78 13.78 -42.11
N SER A 218 -23.90 15.06 -42.49
CA SER A 218 -25.05 15.56 -43.26
C SER A 218 -24.70 15.48 -44.74
N PRO A 219 -25.52 14.83 -45.58
CA PRO A 219 -25.25 14.72 -47.01
C PRO A 219 -25.59 16.04 -47.73
N GLY A 220 -24.70 16.47 -48.61
CA GLY A 220 -24.95 17.47 -49.64
C GLY A 220 -24.87 16.83 -51.02
#